data_AF-A0A916PXD4-F1
#
_entry.id   AF-A0A916PXD4-F1
#
_cell.length_a   1.000
_cell.length_b   1.000
_cell.length_c   1.000
_cell.angle_alpha   90.00
_cell.angle_beta   90.00
_cell.angle_gamma   90.00
#
_symmetry.space_group_name_H-M   'P 1'
#
loop_
_entity.id
_entity.type
_entity.pdbx_description
1 polymer ?
#
loop_
_entity_poly.entity_id
_entity_poly.type
_entity_poly.pdbx_seq_one_letter_code
_entity_poly.pdbx_strand_id
1 'polypeptide(L)'
;MQQEPMRSPANQEPNPEILGESDSDFLLTPAQEAAMLATYGTGNDDSKFDLQDPDADEQVSENKQSPEQNQDLKQSLKGDKSSFHNHYIGYMDLFADKLTVMKYLNAHQGWFRRCAHPFKADPIGEMGYAMGVGQVGAMGFQVDARVGLNLLPPDENSVYRITTIPIPNQAPQGYEVDFQAEMRLEEKPLDLQAGQKLGQNWVMTSIEWDLNLTVTLQFPQFIQLLSQDMLQKTGDGVLGFVVKRVSKSLTAKVQDDFHKTHEIKVPKQIKLKR
;
A
#
# COMPACT_ATOMS: atom_id res chain seq x y z
N MET A 1 -38.58 31.11 54.05
CA MET A 1 -38.48 29.96 53.13
C MET A 1 -37.74 30.40 51.89
N GLN A 2 -36.49 29.98 51.74
CA GLN A 2 -35.89 29.48 50.49
C GLN A 2 -34.44 29.11 50.81
N GLN A 3 -34.15 27.84 50.63
CA GLN A 3 -32.87 27.18 50.89
C GLN A 3 -32.00 27.33 49.62
N GLU A 4 -30.76 27.77 49.77
CA GLU A 4 -29.73 27.58 48.74
C GLU A 4 -29.12 26.19 48.90
N PRO A 5 -28.97 25.39 47.82
CA PRO A 5 -28.44 24.04 47.91
C PRO A 5 -26.91 24.01 47.92
N MET A 6 -26.40 23.02 48.64
CA MET A 6 -24.99 22.70 48.83
C MET A 6 -24.22 22.40 47.53
N ARG A 7 -22.96 22.84 47.52
CA ARG A 7 -21.92 22.50 46.55
C ARG A 7 -21.58 21.00 46.64
N SER A 8 -21.72 20.25 45.53
CA SER A 8 -21.15 18.90 45.37
C SER A 8 -19.69 18.97 44.91
N PRO A 9 -18.79 18.08 45.39
CA PRO A 9 -17.41 18.00 44.95
C PRO A 9 -17.30 16.98 43.81
N ALA A 10 -17.55 17.41 42.57
CA ALA A 10 -17.31 16.60 41.39
C ALA A 10 -16.93 17.53 40.25
N ASN A 11 -15.69 18.01 40.28
CA ASN A 11 -14.92 18.54 39.15
C ASN A 11 -13.52 18.86 39.68
N GLN A 12 -12.69 17.83 39.79
CA GLN A 12 -11.25 18.00 39.73
C GLN A 12 -10.84 17.60 38.32
N GLU A 13 -10.57 18.61 37.50
CA GLU A 13 -9.88 18.44 36.22
C GLU A 13 -8.49 17.82 36.50
N PRO A 14 -8.08 16.76 35.79
CA PRO A 14 -6.73 16.25 35.93
C PRO A 14 -5.74 17.26 35.34
N ASN A 15 -4.82 17.69 36.19
CA ASN A 15 -3.71 18.60 35.88
C ASN A 15 -2.89 18.09 34.67
N PRO A 16 -2.78 18.83 33.56
CA PRO A 16 -2.00 18.41 32.40
C PRO A 16 -0.56 18.91 32.53
N GLU A 17 0.17 18.45 33.55
CA GLU A 17 1.58 18.82 33.73
C GLU A 17 2.45 17.61 34.10
N ILE A 18 2.31 16.48 33.39
CA ILE A 18 3.43 15.52 33.21
C ILE A 18 3.21 14.78 31.88
N LEU A 19 3.46 15.45 30.75
CA LEU A 19 3.75 14.78 29.49
C LEU A 19 5.10 15.30 29.03
N GLY A 20 6.08 14.39 29.08
CA GLY A 20 7.46 14.64 28.72
C GLY A 20 7.59 15.22 27.33
N GLU A 21 8.60 16.05 27.20
CA GLU A 21 9.03 16.69 25.97
C GLU A 21 9.26 15.68 24.84
N SER A 22 8.78 16.04 23.65
CA SER A 22 9.17 15.53 22.32
C SER A 22 8.87 14.07 21.96
N ASP A 23 7.60 13.78 21.65
CA ASP A 23 7.19 12.64 20.80
C ASP A 23 7.18 12.99 19.29
N SER A 24 7.63 14.19 18.90
CA SER A 24 7.66 14.68 17.51
C SER A 24 8.93 14.34 16.74
N ASP A 25 10.01 13.93 17.41
CA ASP A 25 11.33 13.73 16.78
C ASP A 25 11.49 12.40 16.02
N PHE A 26 10.50 11.51 16.09
CA PHE A 26 10.62 10.13 15.58
C PHE A 26 9.60 9.76 14.50
N LEU A 27 8.69 10.67 14.15
CA LEU A 27 7.96 10.57 12.89
C LEU A 27 8.89 11.04 11.77
N LEU A 28 8.85 10.38 10.61
CA LEU A 28 9.55 10.86 9.42
C LEU A 28 9.25 12.35 9.26
N THR A 29 10.30 13.17 9.32
CA THR A 29 10.14 14.60 9.10
C THR A 29 9.61 14.81 7.67
N PRO A 30 8.85 15.89 7.40
CA PRO A 30 8.41 16.21 6.05
C PRO A 30 9.56 16.26 5.02
N ALA A 31 10.79 16.53 5.46
CA ALA A 31 11.99 16.49 4.63
C ALA A 31 12.47 15.06 4.32
N GLN A 32 12.47 14.15 5.31
CA GLN A 32 12.75 12.72 5.09
C GLN A 32 11.66 12.06 4.25
N GLU A 33 10.40 12.47 4.47
CA GLU A 33 9.27 12.15 3.60
C GLU A 33 9.58 12.62 2.18
N ALA A 34 9.82 13.93 1.96
CA ALA A 34 10.14 14.48 0.65
C ALA A 34 11.38 13.83 -0.02
N ALA A 35 12.40 13.42 0.74
CA ALA A 35 13.59 12.73 0.23
C ALA A 35 13.28 11.29 -0.22
N MET A 36 12.43 10.56 0.52
CA MET A 36 11.86 9.30 0.00
C MET A 36 11.05 9.56 -1.27
N LEU A 37 10.39 10.71 -1.41
CA LEU A 37 9.55 11.05 -2.57
C LEU A 37 10.32 11.50 -3.82
N ALA A 38 11.48 12.14 -3.68
CA ALA A 38 12.27 12.67 -4.80
C ALA A 38 12.76 11.57 -5.76
N THR A 39 13.04 10.38 -5.24
CA THR A 39 13.47 9.21 -6.04
C THR A 39 12.32 8.62 -6.89
N TYR A 40 11.07 9.04 -6.66
CA TYR A 40 9.87 8.49 -7.30
C TYR A 40 9.00 9.53 -8.02
N GLY A 41 9.46 10.78 -8.20
CA GLY A 41 8.55 11.90 -8.44
C GLY A 41 8.96 13.04 -9.37
N THR A 42 10.11 13.01 -10.04
CA THR A 42 10.46 14.04 -11.06
C THR A 42 11.22 13.44 -12.23
N GLY A 43 10.52 12.67 -13.06
CA GLY A 43 10.99 12.25 -14.38
C GLY A 43 10.09 12.83 -15.46
N ASN A 44 10.22 14.14 -15.70
CA ASN A 44 9.71 14.75 -16.91
C ASN A 44 10.78 14.53 -17.99
N ASP A 45 10.87 13.32 -18.55
CA ASP A 45 11.72 13.07 -19.70
C ASP A 45 11.14 11.93 -20.56
N ASP A 46 10.30 12.33 -21.50
CA ASP A 46 10.06 11.56 -22.71
C ASP A 46 11.37 11.59 -23.52
N SER A 47 11.87 10.39 -23.84
CA SER A 47 12.87 10.05 -24.86
C SER A 47 14.18 9.45 -24.35
N LYS A 48 14.55 8.36 -25.03
CA LYS A 48 15.87 7.72 -25.12
C LYS A 48 16.13 6.52 -24.19
N PHE A 49 15.61 5.37 -24.61
CA PHE A 49 16.35 4.12 -24.50
C PHE A 49 16.81 3.71 -25.91
N ASP A 50 18.02 4.12 -26.26
CA ASP A 50 18.82 3.42 -27.28
C ASP A 50 19.27 2.10 -26.64
N LEU A 51 18.75 0.98 -27.16
CA LEU A 51 19.26 -0.34 -26.85
C LEU A 51 20.57 -0.53 -27.59
N GLN A 52 21.67 -0.59 -26.84
CA GLN A 52 22.94 -1.11 -27.33
C GLN A 52 23.28 -2.38 -26.57
N ASP A 53 23.28 -3.45 -27.34
CA ASP A 53 23.71 -4.81 -27.03
C ASP A 53 25.23 -4.87 -26.92
N PRO A 54 25.78 -5.55 -25.90
CA PRO A 54 27.10 -6.14 -26.05
C PRO A 54 27.16 -7.57 -25.50
N ASP A 55 26.80 -8.55 -26.31
CA ASP A 55 27.49 -9.83 -26.33
C ASP A 55 28.85 -9.65 -27.05
N ALA A 56 29.94 -9.66 -26.27
CA ALA A 56 31.27 -10.00 -26.76
C ALA A 56 32.09 -10.65 -25.63
N ASP A 57 32.53 -11.86 -25.93
CA ASP A 57 33.26 -12.84 -25.13
C ASP A 57 34.56 -12.37 -24.43
N GLU A 58 35.07 -13.29 -23.59
CA GLU A 58 36.46 -13.46 -23.14
C GLU A 58 36.89 -12.65 -21.87
N GLN A 59 37.53 -13.17 -20.80
CA GLN A 59 38.36 -14.36 -20.57
C GLN A 59 38.33 -14.90 -19.12
N VAL A 60 38.69 -16.18 -19.01
CA VAL A 60 38.97 -16.97 -17.79
C VAL A 60 40.28 -16.54 -17.13
N SER A 61 40.32 -16.47 -15.80
CA SER A 61 41.55 -16.63 -15.02
C SER A 61 41.25 -17.31 -13.68
N GLU A 62 41.77 -18.52 -13.57
CA GLU A 62 41.79 -19.35 -12.37
C GLU A 62 42.62 -18.67 -11.27
N ASN A 63 42.12 -18.68 -10.04
CA ASN A 63 43.00 -18.70 -8.88
C ASN A 63 42.43 -19.60 -7.78
N LYS A 64 43.21 -20.64 -7.46
CA LYS A 64 42.97 -21.63 -6.42
C LYS A 64 43.16 -21.00 -5.04
N GLN A 65 42.16 -21.11 -4.17
CA GLN A 65 42.35 -21.06 -2.71
C GLN A 65 41.34 -21.99 -2.01
N SER A 66 41.84 -22.66 -0.97
CA SER A 66 41.39 -23.92 -0.37
C SER A 66 39.99 -23.91 0.31
N PRO A 67 39.33 -25.08 0.50
CA PRO A 67 37.92 -25.18 0.85
C PRO A 67 37.60 -25.28 2.36
N GLU A 68 38.35 -24.62 3.25
CA GLU A 68 38.22 -24.87 4.71
C GLU A 68 37.79 -23.67 5.58
N GLN A 69 37.37 -22.53 5.02
CA GLN A 69 36.95 -21.36 5.83
C GLN A 69 35.56 -20.79 5.53
N ASN A 70 34.78 -21.43 4.65
CA ASN A 70 33.45 -20.94 4.25
C ASN A 70 32.25 -21.62 4.94
N GLN A 71 32.50 -22.43 5.99
CA GLN A 71 31.42 -23.09 6.73
C GLN A 71 30.96 -22.28 7.96
N ASP A 72 31.80 -21.41 8.51
CA ASP A 72 31.43 -20.57 9.68
C ASP A 72 30.71 -19.27 9.31
N LEU A 73 30.78 -18.79 8.06
CA LEU A 73 30.01 -17.61 7.62
C LEU A 73 28.54 -17.90 7.32
N LYS A 74 28.13 -19.17 7.20
CA LYS A 74 26.74 -19.56 6.94
C LYS A 74 25.90 -19.73 8.20
N GLN A 75 26.49 -19.60 9.39
CA GLN A 75 25.79 -19.81 10.68
C GLN A 75 25.38 -18.53 11.42
N SER A 76 25.62 -17.33 10.86
CA SER A 76 25.26 -16.05 11.50
C SER A 76 24.30 -15.19 10.68
N LEU A 77 23.17 -15.78 10.26
CA LEU A 77 22.02 -15.05 9.69
C LEU A 77 20.70 -15.47 10.36
N LYS A 78 20.72 -15.80 11.65
CA LYS A 78 19.51 -15.73 12.49
C LYS A 78 19.41 -14.30 13.03
N GLY A 79 19.08 -13.36 12.15
CA GLY A 79 18.61 -12.07 12.61
C GLY A 79 17.22 -12.25 13.20
N ASP A 80 16.96 -11.65 14.36
CA ASP A 80 15.62 -11.66 14.92
C ASP A 80 14.64 -11.03 13.92
N LYS A 81 13.50 -11.70 13.72
CA LYS A 81 12.43 -11.25 12.85
C LYS A 81 11.49 -10.34 13.64
N SER A 82 11.21 -9.15 13.13
CA SER A 82 10.18 -8.27 13.67
C SER A 82 9.01 -8.19 12.70
N SER A 83 7.78 -8.11 13.22
CA SER A 83 6.57 -8.04 12.39
C SER A 83 5.79 -6.76 12.65
N PHE A 84 5.41 -6.10 11.57
CA PHE A 84 4.70 -4.83 11.53
C PHE A 84 3.34 -5.03 10.91
N HIS A 85 2.33 -4.35 11.43
CA HIS A 85 0.95 -4.61 11.05
C HIS A 85 0.25 -3.32 10.67
N ASN A 86 -0.55 -3.37 9.61
CA ASN A 86 -1.41 -2.27 9.23
C ASN A 86 -2.79 -2.77 8.79
N HIS A 87 -3.82 -2.08 9.27
CA HIS A 87 -5.19 -2.24 8.81
C HIS A 87 -5.63 -0.95 8.12
N TYR A 88 -6.17 -1.07 6.92
CA TYR A 88 -6.60 0.06 6.10
C TYR A 88 -7.98 -0.20 5.50
N ILE A 89 -8.90 0.74 5.72
CA ILE A 89 -10.20 0.76 5.05
C ILE A 89 -10.22 1.91 4.04
N GLY A 90 -10.53 1.57 2.79
CA GLY A 90 -10.66 2.52 1.68
C GLY A 90 -12.05 2.47 1.05
N TYR A 91 -12.41 3.54 0.33
CA TYR A 91 -13.70 3.61 -0.37
C TYR A 91 -13.50 4.11 -1.80
N MET A 92 -14.27 3.57 -2.74
CA MET A 92 -14.27 4.00 -4.14
C MET A 92 -15.69 3.97 -4.69
N ASP A 93 -16.14 5.08 -5.25
CA ASP A 93 -17.45 5.14 -5.90
C ASP A 93 -17.31 5.08 -7.43
N LEU A 94 -18.03 4.18 -8.11
CA LEU A 94 -18.05 4.07 -9.57
C LEU A 94 -19.47 4.32 -10.10
N PHE A 95 -19.59 5.13 -11.16
CA PHE A 95 -20.88 5.58 -11.71
C PHE A 95 -21.45 4.58 -12.71
N ALA A 96 -21.73 3.37 -12.25
CA ALA A 96 -22.42 2.37 -13.02
C ALA A 96 -23.09 1.37 -12.08
N ASP A 97 -23.95 0.54 -12.65
CA ASP A 97 -24.52 -0.62 -11.97
C ASP A 97 -23.43 -1.62 -11.57
N LYS A 98 -23.75 -2.47 -10.60
CA LYS A 98 -22.81 -3.43 -10.02
C LYS A 98 -22.28 -4.41 -11.06
N LEU A 99 -23.08 -4.83 -12.04
CA LEU A 99 -22.65 -5.79 -13.07
C LEU A 99 -21.60 -5.18 -14.00
N THR A 100 -21.80 -3.94 -14.44
CA THR A 100 -20.82 -3.19 -15.24
C THR A 100 -19.50 -3.02 -14.48
N VAL A 101 -19.58 -2.67 -13.20
CA VAL A 101 -18.38 -2.54 -12.34
C VAL A 101 -17.67 -3.89 -12.17
N MET A 102 -18.41 -4.96 -11.89
CA MET A 102 -17.83 -6.30 -11.76
C MET A 102 -17.13 -6.75 -13.06
N LYS A 103 -17.75 -6.49 -14.22
CA LYS A 103 -17.14 -6.80 -15.52
C LYS A 103 -15.81 -6.08 -15.71
N TYR A 104 -15.74 -4.81 -15.33
CA TYR A 104 -14.49 -4.05 -15.37
C TYR A 104 -13.45 -4.62 -14.40
N LEU A 105 -13.82 -4.89 -13.14
CA LEU A 105 -12.90 -5.42 -12.13
C LEU A 105 -12.34 -6.80 -12.51
N ASN A 106 -13.16 -7.66 -13.12
CA ASN A 106 -12.73 -8.97 -13.64
C ASN A 106 -11.72 -8.86 -14.79
N ALA A 107 -11.72 -7.75 -15.53
CA ALA A 107 -10.78 -7.49 -16.63
C ALA A 107 -9.48 -6.81 -16.14
N HIS A 108 -9.00 -7.16 -14.94
CA HIS A 108 -7.86 -6.51 -14.28
C HIS A 108 -6.54 -6.62 -15.08
N GLN A 109 -6.39 -7.60 -15.96
CA GLN A 109 -5.26 -7.68 -16.88
C GLN A 109 -5.15 -6.44 -17.78
N GLY A 110 -6.28 -5.81 -18.10
CA GLY A 110 -6.33 -4.58 -18.87
C GLY A 110 -5.90 -3.36 -18.06
N TRP A 111 -6.53 -3.13 -16.89
CA TRP A 111 -6.41 -1.85 -16.17
C TRP A 111 -5.40 -1.85 -15.02
N PHE A 112 -5.15 -2.98 -14.35
CA PHE A 112 -4.39 -3.00 -13.09
C PHE A 112 -2.97 -2.45 -13.26
N ARG A 113 -2.27 -2.87 -14.30
CA ARG A 113 -0.90 -2.42 -14.58
C ARG A 113 -0.83 -0.93 -14.94
N ARG A 114 -1.85 -0.40 -15.65
CA ARG A 114 -1.94 1.03 -15.97
C ARG A 114 -2.18 1.85 -14.71
N CYS A 115 -3.09 1.41 -13.86
CA CYS A 115 -3.45 2.09 -12.62
C CYS A 115 -2.37 1.96 -11.53
N ALA A 116 -1.55 0.90 -11.57
CA ALA A 116 -0.44 0.72 -10.65
C ALA A 116 0.72 1.70 -10.88
N HIS A 117 0.93 2.20 -12.11
CA HIS A 117 2.00 3.15 -12.40
C HIS A 117 1.95 4.36 -11.44
N PRO A 118 3.06 4.83 -10.83
CA PRO A 118 4.46 4.50 -11.14
C PRO A 118 4.96 3.19 -10.49
N PHE A 119 4.15 2.51 -9.68
CA PHE A 119 4.52 1.21 -9.13
C PHE A 119 4.62 0.18 -10.27
N LYS A 120 5.62 -0.68 -10.20
CA LYS A 120 5.79 -1.76 -11.18
C LYS A 120 4.84 -2.89 -10.79
N ALA A 121 4.03 -3.35 -11.74
CA ALA A 121 3.15 -4.50 -11.60
C ALA A 121 3.41 -5.46 -12.76
N ASP A 122 4.23 -6.47 -12.49
CA ASP A 122 4.62 -7.49 -13.47
C ASP A 122 3.69 -8.70 -13.33
N PRO A 123 3.02 -9.16 -14.41
CA PRO A 123 2.14 -10.33 -14.31
C PRO A 123 2.94 -11.59 -13.97
N ILE A 124 2.42 -12.37 -13.01
CA ILE A 124 2.95 -13.68 -12.59
C ILE A 124 1.82 -14.72 -12.67
N GLY A 125 1.41 -15.04 -13.90
CA GLY A 125 0.27 -15.90 -14.19
C GLY A 125 -0.96 -15.10 -14.68
N GLU A 126 -2.13 -15.74 -14.64
CA GLU A 126 -3.37 -15.17 -15.17
C GLU A 126 -4.00 -14.11 -14.22
N MET A 127 -3.95 -14.39 -12.92
CA MET A 127 -4.55 -13.58 -11.86
C MET A 127 -3.51 -12.91 -10.95
N GLY A 128 -2.22 -13.24 -11.17
CA GLY A 128 -1.12 -12.88 -10.30
C GLY A 128 -0.31 -11.68 -10.78
N TYR A 129 0.18 -10.85 -9.85
CA TYR A 129 1.10 -9.73 -10.12
C TYR A 129 2.19 -9.62 -9.07
N ALA A 130 3.44 -9.46 -9.48
CA ALA A 130 4.52 -8.99 -8.63
C ALA A 130 4.52 -7.46 -8.62
N MET A 131 4.02 -6.87 -7.53
CA MET A 131 3.92 -5.43 -7.35
C MET A 131 5.10 -4.89 -6.52
N GLY A 132 5.88 -3.97 -7.09
CA GLY A 132 6.94 -3.26 -6.39
C GLY A 132 6.48 -1.89 -5.90
N VAL A 133 6.63 -1.62 -4.60
CA VAL A 133 6.33 -0.31 -4.00
C VAL A 133 7.56 0.60 -3.91
N GLY A 134 8.73 0.09 -4.30
CA GLY A 134 10.01 0.80 -4.29
C GLY A 134 10.77 0.62 -2.97
N GLN A 135 11.84 1.40 -2.81
CA GLN A 135 12.66 1.47 -1.62
C GLN A 135 11.89 2.19 -0.51
N VAL A 136 11.63 1.45 0.55
CA VAL A 136 10.95 1.92 1.75
C VAL A 136 11.84 1.64 2.95
N GLY A 137 11.94 2.60 3.87
CA GLY A 137 12.83 2.44 5.01
C GLY A 137 12.98 3.68 5.87
N ALA A 138 13.70 3.50 6.97
CA ALA A 138 14.02 4.53 7.95
C ALA A 138 15.34 4.15 8.64
N MET A 139 15.95 5.09 9.37
CA MET A 139 17.13 4.83 10.22
C MET A 139 18.33 4.22 9.45
N GLY A 140 18.49 4.59 8.19
CA GLY A 140 19.56 4.08 7.32
C GLY A 140 19.36 2.64 6.82
N PHE A 141 18.21 2.01 7.11
CA PHE A 141 17.82 0.71 6.59
C PHE A 141 16.68 0.88 5.58
N GLN A 142 16.88 0.37 4.36
CA GLN A 142 15.91 0.43 3.27
C GLN A 142 15.75 -0.93 2.63
N VAL A 143 14.52 -1.21 2.19
CA VAL A 143 14.13 -2.43 1.51
C VAL A 143 13.44 -2.05 0.21
N ASP A 144 13.87 -2.61 -0.92
CA ASP A 144 13.10 -2.54 -2.16
C ASP A 144 11.95 -3.55 -2.09
N ALA A 145 10.80 -3.08 -1.62
CA ALA A 145 9.69 -3.95 -1.27
C ALA A 145 8.88 -4.34 -2.50
N ARG A 146 8.79 -5.65 -2.72
CA ARG A 146 7.93 -6.30 -3.71
C ARG A 146 7.02 -7.33 -3.03
N VAL A 147 5.75 -7.34 -3.44
CA VAL A 147 4.73 -8.28 -2.97
C VAL A 147 4.09 -8.99 -4.17
N GLY A 148 3.91 -10.30 -4.07
CA GLY A 148 3.14 -11.06 -5.05
C GLY A 148 1.67 -11.03 -4.64
N LEU A 149 0.79 -10.60 -5.55
CA LEU A 149 -0.64 -10.43 -5.32
C LEU A 149 -1.41 -11.35 -6.26
N ASN A 150 -2.44 -12.02 -5.76
CA ASN A 150 -3.36 -12.81 -6.56
C ASN A 150 -4.75 -12.18 -6.47
N LEU A 151 -5.23 -11.61 -7.58
CA LEU A 151 -6.54 -10.97 -7.65
C LEU A 151 -7.56 -12.05 -7.96
N LEU A 152 -8.31 -12.50 -6.95
CA LEU A 152 -9.28 -13.57 -7.12
C LEU A 152 -10.58 -13.04 -7.73
N PRO A 153 -11.28 -13.87 -8.54
CA PRO A 153 -12.65 -13.56 -8.97
C PRO A 153 -13.57 -13.44 -7.74
N PRO A 154 -14.73 -12.79 -7.89
CA PRO A 154 -15.66 -12.63 -6.78
C PRO A 154 -16.21 -13.99 -6.32
N ASP A 155 -16.46 -14.10 -5.02
CA ASP A 155 -17.20 -15.23 -4.45
C ASP A 155 -18.72 -15.14 -4.74
N GLU A 156 -19.47 -16.12 -4.23
CA GLU A 156 -20.94 -16.18 -4.37
C GLU A 156 -21.65 -14.93 -3.79
N ASN A 157 -21.00 -14.22 -2.85
CA ASN A 157 -21.52 -12.99 -2.24
C ASN A 157 -21.04 -11.72 -2.97
N SER A 158 -20.42 -11.85 -4.14
CA SER A 158 -19.80 -10.76 -4.90
C SER A 158 -18.66 -10.04 -4.16
N VAL A 159 -17.96 -10.74 -3.27
CA VAL A 159 -16.79 -10.20 -2.57
C VAL A 159 -15.53 -10.63 -3.31
N TYR A 160 -14.73 -9.65 -3.72
CA TYR A 160 -13.42 -9.87 -4.34
C TYR A 160 -12.35 -9.99 -3.28
N ARG A 161 -11.32 -10.80 -3.54
CA ARG A 161 -10.19 -10.96 -2.63
C ARG A 161 -8.86 -10.78 -3.34
N ILE A 162 -7.91 -10.21 -2.63
CA ILE A 162 -6.51 -10.19 -3.04
C ILE A 162 -5.69 -10.84 -1.94
N THR A 163 -4.93 -11.87 -2.30
CA THR A 163 -4.09 -12.60 -1.35
C THR A 163 -2.64 -12.59 -1.79
N THR A 164 -1.70 -12.74 -0.85
CA THR A 164 -0.29 -12.94 -1.20
C THR A 164 -0.09 -14.25 -1.95
N ILE A 165 0.74 -14.21 -2.99
CA ILE A 165 1.33 -15.39 -3.66
C ILE A 165 2.85 -15.24 -3.74
N PRO A 166 3.61 -16.36 -3.81
CA PRO A 166 5.05 -16.29 -4.00
C PRO A 166 5.39 -15.70 -5.38
N ILE A 167 6.42 -14.86 -5.43
CA ILE A 167 6.98 -14.35 -6.69
C ILE A 167 7.95 -15.42 -7.24
N PRO A 168 7.72 -15.95 -8.46
CA PRO A 168 8.59 -16.97 -9.04
C PRO A 168 10.05 -16.50 -9.17
N ASN A 169 10.99 -17.40 -8.88
CA ASN A 169 12.44 -17.17 -9.01
C ASN A 169 12.99 -16.01 -8.16
N GLN A 170 12.24 -15.52 -7.18
CA GLN A 170 12.72 -14.48 -6.28
C GLN A 170 13.57 -15.10 -5.16
N ALA A 171 14.82 -14.63 -5.04
CA ALA A 171 15.67 -14.99 -3.92
C ALA A 171 15.12 -14.40 -2.59
N PRO A 172 15.40 -15.01 -1.42
CA PRO A 172 15.02 -14.44 -0.13
C PRO A 172 15.55 -13.01 0.02
N GLN A 173 14.66 -12.06 0.35
CA GLN A 173 15.00 -10.63 0.43
C GLN A 173 15.17 -10.12 1.87
N GLY A 174 15.14 -11.02 2.87
CA GLY A 174 15.14 -10.62 4.28
C GLY A 174 13.82 -9.98 4.73
N TYR A 175 12.77 -10.10 3.93
CA TYR A 175 11.42 -9.67 4.30
C TYR A 175 10.36 -10.64 3.77
N GLU A 176 9.22 -10.67 4.44
CA GLU A 176 8.01 -11.41 4.05
C GLU A 176 6.82 -10.45 4.15
N VAL A 177 5.87 -10.56 3.21
CA VAL A 177 4.66 -9.72 3.18
C VAL A 177 3.43 -10.62 3.11
N ASP A 178 2.57 -10.55 4.11
CA ASP A 178 1.25 -11.15 4.10
C ASP A 178 0.21 -10.05 3.83
N PHE A 179 -0.36 -10.08 2.63
CA PHE A 179 -1.32 -9.12 2.11
C PHE A 179 -2.66 -9.83 1.95
N GLN A 180 -3.65 -9.41 2.70
CA GLN A 180 -5.01 -9.94 2.66
C GLN A 180 -5.99 -8.79 2.50
N ALA A 181 -6.63 -8.68 1.34
CA ALA A 181 -7.64 -7.67 1.10
C ALA A 181 -8.98 -8.27 0.68
N GLU A 182 -10.07 -7.66 1.15
CA GLU A 182 -11.42 -7.91 0.67
C GLU A 182 -12.01 -6.63 0.06
N MET A 183 -12.81 -6.80 -0.98
CA MET A 183 -13.51 -5.71 -1.64
C MET A 183 -14.99 -6.06 -1.78
N ARG A 184 -15.86 -5.20 -1.21
CA ARG A 184 -17.32 -5.38 -1.16
C ARG A 184 -18.01 -4.32 -2.00
N LEU A 185 -18.95 -4.74 -2.84
CA LEU A 185 -19.66 -3.89 -3.80
C LEU A 185 -21.13 -3.73 -3.40
N GLU A 186 -21.56 -2.48 -3.26
CA GLU A 186 -22.94 -2.09 -2.95
C GLU A 186 -23.47 -1.13 -4.02
N GLU A 187 -24.52 -1.53 -4.73
CA GLU A 187 -25.22 -0.65 -5.68
C GLU A 187 -26.20 0.27 -4.95
N LYS A 188 -26.19 1.55 -5.29
CA LYS A 188 -27.03 2.59 -4.70
C LYS A 188 -27.69 3.42 -5.81
N PRO A 189 -29.00 3.71 -5.69
CA PRO A 189 -29.60 4.73 -6.53
C PRO A 189 -29.00 6.10 -6.19
N LEU A 190 -28.70 6.90 -7.21
CA LEU A 190 -28.28 8.28 -7.03
C LEU A 190 -29.51 9.17 -6.97
N ASP A 191 -29.81 9.69 -5.78
CA ASP A 191 -30.84 10.70 -5.61
C ASP A 191 -30.23 12.08 -5.91
N LEU A 192 -30.36 12.53 -7.16
CA LEU A 192 -29.98 13.89 -7.53
C LEU A 192 -30.97 14.85 -6.88
N GLN A 193 -30.47 15.83 -6.11
CA GLN A 193 -31.33 16.74 -5.34
C GLN A 193 -32.48 17.33 -6.17
N ALA A 194 -33.64 17.46 -5.51
CA ALA A 194 -34.92 17.85 -6.07
C ALA A 194 -34.82 19.09 -6.98
N GLY A 195 -34.96 18.88 -8.29
CA GLY A 195 -35.00 19.95 -9.29
C GLY A 195 -34.55 19.54 -10.69
N GLN A 196 -33.78 18.45 -10.83
CA GLN A 196 -33.39 17.92 -12.14
C GLN A 196 -34.17 16.66 -12.49
N LYS A 197 -35.14 16.81 -13.40
CA LYS A 197 -35.69 15.67 -14.14
C LYS A 197 -34.73 15.33 -15.29
N LEU A 198 -33.76 14.45 -15.04
CA LEU A 198 -33.16 13.69 -16.12
C LEU A 198 -33.84 12.31 -16.11
N GLY A 199 -34.43 11.90 -17.23
CA GLY A 199 -35.23 10.67 -17.36
C GLY A 199 -34.42 9.36 -17.27
N GLN A 200 -33.33 9.33 -16.50
CA GLN A 200 -32.51 8.15 -16.25
C GLN A 200 -32.38 7.94 -14.75
N ASN A 201 -32.67 6.72 -14.28
CA ASN A 201 -32.31 6.28 -12.95
C ASN A 201 -30.79 6.09 -12.91
N TRP A 202 -30.07 7.11 -12.43
CA TRP A 202 -28.64 6.99 -12.24
C TRP A 202 -28.37 6.06 -11.06
N VAL A 203 -27.45 5.12 -11.26
CA VAL A 203 -26.98 4.20 -10.22
C VAL A 203 -25.47 4.37 -10.03
N MET A 204 -25.02 4.10 -8.82
CA MET A 204 -23.62 4.13 -8.42
C MET A 204 -23.31 2.86 -7.66
N THR A 205 -22.15 2.26 -7.92
CA THR A 205 -21.63 1.17 -7.10
C THR A 205 -20.58 1.74 -6.17
N SER A 206 -20.88 1.73 -4.88
CA SER A 206 -19.90 2.01 -3.83
C SER A 206 -19.10 0.75 -3.54
N ILE A 207 -17.80 0.92 -3.40
CA ILE A 207 -16.84 -0.12 -3.13
C ILE A 207 -16.14 0.19 -1.82
N GLU A 208 -16.15 -0.76 -0.90
CA GLU A 208 -15.34 -0.73 0.32
C GLU A 208 -14.18 -1.72 0.17
N TRP A 209 -12.98 -1.26 0.51
CA TRP A 209 -11.75 -2.06 0.56
C TRP A 209 -11.33 -2.23 2.01
N ASP A 210 -11.07 -3.47 2.41
CA ASP A 210 -10.61 -3.83 3.75
C ASP A 210 -9.29 -4.59 3.61
N LEU A 211 -8.18 -3.94 3.95
CA LEU A 211 -6.82 -4.47 3.79
C LEU A 211 -6.17 -4.71 5.14
N ASN A 212 -5.77 -5.96 5.37
CA ASN A 212 -4.88 -6.39 6.44
C ASN A 212 -3.51 -6.71 5.85
N LEU A 213 -2.48 -6.02 6.35
CA LEU A 213 -1.11 -6.16 5.88
C LEU A 213 -0.18 -6.46 7.06
N THR A 214 0.56 -7.56 6.96
CA THR A 214 1.65 -7.89 7.88
C THR A 214 2.96 -7.93 7.11
N VAL A 215 3.98 -7.24 7.60
CA VAL A 215 5.33 -7.26 7.03
C VAL A 215 6.30 -7.75 8.09
N THR A 216 6.99 -8.85 7.80
CA THR A 216 8.02 -9.39 8.67
C THR A 216 9.39 -9.07 8.08
N LEU A 217 10.25 -8.43 8.86
CA LEU A 217 11.60 -8.02 8.45
C LEU A 217 12.65 -8.75 9.26
N GLN A 218 13.73 -9.16 8.57
CA GLN A 218 14.97 -9.60 9.19
C GLN A 218 15.95 -8.43 9.21
N PHE A 219 16.21 -7.89 10.40
CA PHE A 219 17.07 -6.73 10.54
C PHE A 219 18.56 -7.10 10.65
N PRO A 220 19.45 -6.28 10.09
CA PRO A 220 20.88 -6.36 10.36
C PRO A 220 21.19 -6.00 11.82
N GLN A 221 22.34 -6.45 12.33
CA GLN A 221 22.71 -6.33 13.75
C GLN A 221 22.68 -4.89 14.28
N PHE A 222 23.00 -3.89 13.46
CA PHE A 222 23.01 -2.50 13.92
C PHE A 222 21.62 -1.95 14.26
N ILE A 223 20.56 -2.41 13.59
CA ILE A 223 19.17 -2.03 13.89
C ILE A 223 18.68 -2.72 15.16
N GLN A 224 19.19 -3.91 15.46
CA GLN A 224 18.85 -4.65 16.68
C GLN A 224 19.35 -3.97 17.96
N LEU A 225 20.24 -2.98 17.85
CA LEU A 225 20.68 -2.13 18.97
C LEU A 225 19.62 -1.11 19.40
N LEU A 226 18.62 -0.85 18.55
CA LEU A 226 17.51 0.04 18.87
C LEU A 226 16.53 -0.65 19.83
N SER A 227 15.78 0.13 20.61
CA SER A 227 14.72 -0.44 21.45
C SER A 227 13.61 -1.03 20.57
N GLN A 228 13.01 -2.13 21.03
CA GLN A 228 11.91 -2.78 20.33
C GLN A 228 10.73 -1.82 20.12
N ASP A 229 10.42 -0.97 21.10
CA ASP A 229 9.34 0.03 20.99
C ASP A 229 9.61 1.05 19.87
N MET A 230 10.85 1.54 19.75
CA MET A 230 11.23 2.48 18.70
C MET A 230 11.15 1.82 17.32
N LEU A 231 11.65 0.57 17.23
CA LEU A 231 11.60 -0.20 16.00
C LEU A 231 10.15 -0.44 15.56
N GLN A 232 9.28 -0.86 16.49
CA GLN A 232 7.86 -1.11 16.24
C GLN A 232 7.14 0.16 15.77
N LYS A 233 7.25 1.26 16.53
CA LYS A 233 6.61 2.53 16.18
C LYS A 233 7.06 3.05 14.81
N THR A 234 8.35 2.96 14.53
CA THR A 234 8.91 3.43 13.24
C THR A 234 8.42 2.55 12.09
N GLY A 235 8.48 1.23 12.24
CA GLY A 235 8.03 0.30 11.20
C GLY A 235 6.53 0.39 10.91
N ASP A 236 5.68 0.45 11.95
CA ASP A 236 4.24 0.62 11.78
C ASP A 236 3.90 1.99 11.14
N GLY A 237 4.65 3.05 11.50
CA GLY A 237 4.51 4.37 10.89
C GLY A 237 4.87 4.38 9.40
N VAL A 238 6.02 3.80 9.02
CA VAL A 238 6.44 3.65 7.62
C VAL A 238 5.41 2.81 6.85
N LEU A 239 4.99 1.68 7.42
CA LEU A 239 4.02 0.78 6.79
C LEU A 239 2.68 1.49 6.54
N GLY A 240 2.14 2.15 7.56
CA GLY A 240 0.88 2.89 7.44
C GLY A 240 0.95 4.02 6.41
N PHE A 241 2.09 4.72 6.31
CA PHE A 241 2.30 5.74 5.28
C PHE A 241 2.28 5.15 3.87
N VAL A 242 3.03 4.08 3.64
CA VAL A 242 3.11 3.39 2.34
C VAL A 242 1.74 2.89 1.93
N VAL A 243 1.05 2.16 2.81
CA VAL A 243 -0.29 1.62 2.54
C VAL A 243 -1.26 2.74 2.18
N LYS A 244 -1.35 3.79 3.00
CA LYS A 244 -2.26 4.91 2.75
C LYS A 244 -2.00 5.59 1.41
N ARG A 245 -0.72 5.78 1.04
CA ARG A 245 -0.34 6.44 -0.23
C ARG A 245 -0.66 5.56 -1.43
N VAL A 246 -0.24 4.29 -1.39
CA VAL A 246 -0.46 3.33 -2.49
C VAL A 246 -1.95 3.13 -2.71
N SER A 247 -2.72 2.85 -1.64
CA SER A 247 -4.17 2.64 -1.73
C SER A 247 -4.89 3.86 -2.29
N LYS A 248 -4.61 5.07 -1.79
CA LYS A 248 -5.24 6.29 -2.32
C LYS A 248 -4.90 6.55 -3.79
N SER A 249 -3.63 6.37 -4.17
CA SER A 249 -3.22 6.56 -5.57
C SER A 249 -3.90 5.54 -6.48
N LEU A 250 -3.95 4.27 -6.07
CA LEU A 250 -4.54 3.22 -6.88
C LEU A 250 -6.04 3.42 -7.02
N THR A 251 -6.75 3.71 -5.92
CA THR A 251 -8.19 4.04 -5.92
C THR A 251 -8.51 5.18 -6.88
N ALA A 252 -7.77 6.30 -6.80
CA ALA A 252 -7.99 7.44 -7.68
C ALA A 252 -7.78 7.08 -9.16
N LYS A 253 -6.75 6.29 -9.47
CA LYS A 253 -6.44 5.88 -10.85
C LYS A 253 -7.45 4.87 -11.40
N VAL A 254 -7.88 3.90 -10.59
CA VAL A 254 -8.89 2.92 -10.97
C VAL A 254 -10.22 3.62 -11.26
N GLN A 255 -10.60 4.58 -10.43
CA GLN A 255 -11.79 5.39 -10.65
C GLN A 255 -11.69 6.22 -11.94
N ASP A 256 -10.59 6.94 -12.14
CA ASP A 256 -10.38 7.74 -13.35
C ASP A 256 -10.31 6.86 -14.62
N ASP A 257 -9.64 5.70 -14.60
CA ASP A 257 -9.57 4.75 -15.72
C ASP A 257 -10.94 4.15 -16.03
N PHE A 258 -11.72 3.80 -15.00
CA PHE A 258 -13.08 3.30 -15.16
C PHE A 258 -13.98 4.32 -15.87
N HIS A 259 -14.04 5.55 -15.36
CA HIS A 259 -14.92 6.58 -15.93
C HIS A 259 -14.49 6.99 -17.33
N LYS A 260 -13.17 7.03 -17.62
CA LYS A 260 -12.66 7.31 -18.97
C LYS A 260 -13.01 6.18 -19.95
N THR A 261 -12.77 4.92 -19.57
CA THR A 261 -12.99 3.76 -20.46
C THR A 261 -14.47 3.55 -20.80
N HIS A 262 -15.38 3.95 -19.91
CA HIS A 262 -16.83 3.86 -20.13
C HIS A 262 -17.46 5.18 -20.61
N GLU A 263 -16.65 6.21 -20.92
CA GLU A 263 -17.10 7.54 -21.35
C GLU A 263 -18.10 8.21 -20.38
N ILE A 264 -18.00 7.89 -19.09
CA ILE A 264 -18.91 8.38 -18.06
C ILE A 264 -18.47 9.79 -17.64
N LYS A 265 -19.31 10.78 -17.93
CA LYS A 265 -19.13 12.14 -17.43
C LYS A 265 -19.67 12.24 -16.01
N VAL A 266 -18.77 12.20 -15.03
CA VAL A 266 -19.13 12.41 -13.62
C VAL A 266 -19.64 13.85 -13.43
N PRO A 267 -20.89 14.05 -12.97
CA PRO A 267 -21.41 15.38 -12.70
C PRO A 267 -20.59 16.11 -11.63
N LYS A 268 -20.24 17.39 -11.87
CA LYS A 268 -19.42 18.22 -10.94
C LYS A 268 -20.02 18.37 -9.54
N GLN A 269 -21.32 18.11 -9.40
CA GLN A 269 -22.05 18.22 -8.14
C GLN A 269 -21.88 16.99 -7.24
N ILE A 270 -21.33 15.90 -7.77
CA ILE A 270 -21.19 14.65 -7.02
C ILE A 270 -19.74 14.48 -6.62
N LYS A 271 -19.50 14.49 -5.30
CA LYS A 271 -18.20 14.19 -4.72
C LYS A 271 -18.09 12.69 -4.52
N LEU A 272 -17.25 12.08 -5.35
CA LEU A 272 -16.90 10.67 -5.26
C LEU A 272 -16.08 10.38 -4.01
N LYS A 273 -16.39 9.30 -3.29
CA LYS A 273 -15.49 8.78 -2.25
C LYS A 273 -14.24 8.18 -2.90
N ARG A 274 -13.10 8.40 -2.23
CA ARG A 274 -11.74 7.98 -2.58
C ARG A 274 -10.95 7.69 -1.31
#